data_AF-A0A1V5LR51-F1
#
_entry.id   AF-A0A1V5LR51-F1
#
_cell.length_a   1.000
_cell.length_b   1.000
_cell.length_c   1.000
_cell.angle_alpha   90.00
_cell.angle_beta   90.00
_cell.angle_gamma   90.00
#
_symmetry.space_group_name_H-M   'P 1'
#
loop_
_entity.id
_entity.type
_entity.pdbx_description
1 polymer ?
#
loop_
_entity_poly.entity_id
_entity_poly.type
_entity_poly.pdbx_seq_one_letter_code
_entity_poly.pdbx_strand_id
1 'polypeptide(L)'
;MYYYATYNAARSILAAQEDFHGETHTSAIHAYNGLAAKLPHPFNMIATHVKGEEYQAILPSYPDAVKVDLTQKFSNDRVVAQGMLRAYLSGTADWNVGKIKERLKREGKVQDFRTKASQALRDSKLPLKFNYLNCIFRYRGKANYRDTIFLPYGKKHSWLNPGYLHGLYVMSSFAFICGVAFAEKRIGKKRVVAFIEDIAGNLRGRDSAMGLELFWEDLVSNYIRSS
;
A
#
# COMPACT_ATOMS: atom_id res chain seq x y z
N MET A 1 -6.64 4.95 -9.34
CA MET A 1 -5.32 5.63 -9.46
C MET A 1 -4.35 5.26 -8.35
N TYR A 2 -4.57 5.65 -7.08
CA TYR A 2 -3.63 5.43 -5.97
C TYR A 2 -3.15 3.99 -5.76
N TYR A 3 -4.07 3.01 -5.66
CA TYR A 3 -3.70 1.61 -5.46
C TYR A 3 -2.69 1.11 -6.50
N TYR A 4 -2.98 1.34 -7.79
CA TYR A 4 -2.14 0.85 -8.87
C TYR A 4 -0.82 1.63 -8.95
N ALA A 5 -0.82 2.94 -8.70
CA ALA A 5 0.41 3.72 -8.64
C ALA A 5 1.36 3.17 -7.56
N THR A 6 0.85 3.01 -6.34
CA THR A 6 1.64 2.49 -5.22
C THR A 6 2.07 1.04 -5.41
N TYR A 7 1.16 0.18 -5.89
CA TYR A 7 1.47 -1.23 -6.13
C TYR A 7 2.49 -1.41 -7.25
N ASN A 8 2.36 -0.68 -8.36
CA ASN A 8 3.30 -0.74 -9.48
C ASN A 8 4.65 -0.16 -9.08
N ALA A 9 4.70 0.94 -8.32
CA ALA A 9 5.96 1.45 -7.77
C ALA A 9 6.66 0.39 -6.90
N ALA A 10 5.93 -0.28 -6.00
CA ALA A 10 6.49 -1.37 -5.20
C ALA A 10 6.97 -2.54 -6.07
N ARG A 11 6.24 -2.91 -7.12
CA ARG A 11 6.68 -3.94 -8.08
C ARG A 11 7.92 -3.53 -8.85
N SER A 12 8.04 -2.28 -9.28
CA SER A 12 9.24 -1.78 -9.94
C SER A 12 10.46 -1.84 -9.02
N ILE A 13 10.29 -1.48 -7.74
CA ILE A 13 11.36 -1.60 -6.73
C ILE A 13 11.76 -3.07 -6.54
N LEU A 14 10.78 -3.99 -6.49
CA LEU A 14 11.04 -5.42 -6.37
C LEU A 14 11.72 -5.99 -7.62
N ALA A 15 11.27 -5.63 -8.82
CA ALA A 15 11.85 -6.05 -10.09
C ALA A 15 13.28 -5.52 -10.30
N ALA A 16 13.61 -4.39 -9.69
CA ALA A 16 14.98 -3.89 -9.63
C ALA A 16 15.88 -4.66 -8.64
N GLN A 17 15.34 -5.66 -7.93
CA GLN A 17 16.13 -6.67 -7.25
C GLN A 17 16.32 -7.86 -8.19
N GLU A 18 17.55 -8.38 -8.27
CA GLU A 18 17.99 -9.30 -9.32
C GLU A 18 17.22 -10.64 -9.39
N ASP A 19 16.33 -10.94 -8.43
CA ASP A 19 15.66 -12.24 -8.32
C ASP A 19 14.11 -12.18 -8.16
N PHE A 20 13.45 -11.04 -8.37
CA PHE A 20 11.98 -10.98 -8.19
C PHE A 20 11.21 -11.39 -9.46
N HIS A 21 10.79 -12.66 -9.51
CA HIS A 21 9.89 -13.21 -10.54
C HIS A 21 8.44 -13.41 -10.07
N GLY A 22 8.03 -12.72 -9.01
CA GLY A 22 6.69 -12.89 -8.43
C GLY A 22 5.58 -12.31 -9.32
N GLU A 23 4.75 -13.19 -9.89
CA GLU A 23 3.61 -12.78 -10.73
C GLU A 23 2.33 -12.48 -9.94
N THR A 24 2.25 -12.94 -8.68
CA THR A 24 1.04 -12.80 -7.85
C THR A 24 1.16 -11.69 -6.81
N HIS A 25 0.01 -11.17 -6.36
CA HIS A 25 -0.06 -10.22 -5.25
C HIS A 25 0.57 -10.78 -3.97
N THR A 26 0.36 -12.08 -3.71
CA THR A 26 0.91 -12.77 -2.55
C THR A 26 2.43 -12.85 -2.60
N SER A 27 3.01 -13.22 -3.76
CA SER A 27 4.46 -13.24 -3.93
C SER A 27 5.09 -11.85 -3.80
N ALA A 28 4.43 -10.81 -4.33
CA ALA A 28 4.88 -9.43 -4.19
C ALA A 28 4.87 -8.97 -2.71
N ILE A 29 3.79 -9.27 -1.98
CA ILE A 29 3.67 -8.96 -0.55
C ILE A 29 4.76 -9.66 0.27
N HIS A 30 5.05 -10.93 -0.02
CA HIS A 30 6.10 -11.68 0.69
C HIS A 30 7.50 -11.11 0.41
N ALA A 31 7.84 -10.86 -0.87
CA ALA A 31 9.13 -10.27 -1.23
C ALA A 31 9.31 -8.87 -0.61
N TYR A 32 8.23 -8.08 -0.56
CA TYR A 32 8.25 -6.76 0.05
C TYR A 32 8.65 -6.77 1.54
N ASN A 33 8.40 -7.85 2.29
CA ASN A 33 8.82 -7.94 3.70
C ASN A 33 10.34 -7.84 3.87
N GLY A 34 11.13 -8.36 2.93
CA GLY A 34 12.60 -8.27 2.97
C GLY A 34 13.13 -6.88 2.62
N LEU A 35 12.31 -6.07 1.95
CA LEU A 35 12.65 -4.73 1.49
C LEU A 35 12.14 -3.64 2.43
N ALA A 36 11.00 -3.84 3.10
CA ALA A 36 10.27 -2.81 3.82
C ALA A 36 11.16 -1.98 4.77
N ALA A 37 12.09 -2.60 5.49
CA ALA A 37 13.01 -1.91 6.39
C ALA A 37 13.93 -0.88 5.71
N LYS A 38 14.16 -1.01 4.40
CA LYS A 38 15.01 -0.12 3.58
C LYS A 38 14.22 0.99 2.90
N LEU A 39 12.89 0.99 3.01
CA LEU A 39 12.02 1.96 2.37
C LEU A 39 11.74 3.15 3.31
N PRO A 40 11.43 4.34 2.77
CA PRO A 40 11.00 5.46 3.60
C PRO A 40 9.59 5.21 4.16
N HIS A 41 9.23 5.92 5.22
CA HIS A 41 7.86 5.89 5.73
C HIS A 41 6.88 6.52 4.71
N PRO A 42 5.66 5.98 4.52
CA PRO A 42 5.02 4.88 5.24
C PRO A 42 5.30 3.47 4.72
N PHE A 43 6.19 3.31 3.73
CA PHE A 43 6.43 2.03 3.05
C PHE A 43 7.16 1.00 3.93
N ASN A 44 7.79 1.45 5.02
CA ASN A 44 8.46 0.59 5.99
C ASN A 44 7.57 0.04 7.11
N MET A 45 6.27 0.33 7.11
CA MET A 45 5.39 -0.14 8.20
C MET A 45 5.16 -1.66 8.15
N ILE A 46 5.25 -2.31 9.31
CA ILE A 46 5.14 -3.77 9.47
C ILE A 46 4.34 -4.12 10.72
N ALA A 47 3.42 -5.07 10.60
CA ALA A 47 2.82 -5.77 11.74
C ALA A 47 3.42 -7.16 11.84
N THR A 48 3.94 -7.52 13.02
CA THR A 48 4.56 -8.84 13.25
C THR A 48 3.66 -9.67 14.16
N HIS A 49 3.47 -10.94 13.81
CA HIS A 49 2.72 -11.89 14.64
C HIS A 49 3.39 -12.07 16.00
N VAL A 50 2.59 -12.07 17.08
CA VAL A 50 3.07 -12.23 18.45
C VAL A 50 2.64 -13.58 19.00
N LYS A 51 1.32 -13.78 19.14
CA LYS A 51 0.71 -15.01 19.66
C LYS A 51 -0.75 -15.08 19.30
N GLY A 52 -1.27 -16.27 19.02
CA GLY A 52 -2.68 -16.44 18.67
C GLY A 52 -3.08 -15.54 17.49
N GLU A 53 -4.09 -14.67 17.71
CA GLU A 53 -4.57 -13.71 16.71
C GLU A 53 -3.84 -12.35 16.77
N GLU A 54 -2.90 -12.17 17.70
CA GLU A 54 -2.29 -10.88 18.02
C GLU A 54 -1.12 -10.53 17.07
N TYR A 55 -1.13 -9.29 16.59
CA TYR A 55 -0.05 -8.69 15.82
C TYR A 55 0.39 -7.37 16.45
N GLN A 56 1.70 -7.18 16.53
CA GLN A 56 2.29 -5.91 16.93
C GLN A 56 2.51 -5.03 15.69
N ALA A 57 1.69 -4.00 15.52
CA ALA A 57 1.83 -3.00 14.46
C ALA A 57 2.85 -1.93 14.86
N ILE A 58 3.94 -1.83 14.09
CA ILE A 58 5.04 -0.88 14.32
C ILE A 58 5.20 0.04 13.10
N LEU A 59 5.43 1.31 13.38
CA LEU A 59 5.92 2.29 12.41
C LEU A 59 7.39 2.54 12.73
N PRO A 60 8.36 1.95 12.01
CA PRO A 60 9.78 2.03 12.42
C PRO A 60 10.30 3.45 12.56
N SER A 61 9.83 4.38 11.71
CA SER A 61 10.19 5.79 11.79
C SER A 61 9.52 6.55 12.93
N TYR A 62 8.47 5.99 13.54
CA TYR A 62 7.64 6.59 14.58
C TYR A 62 7.21 5.53 15.61
N PRO A 63 8.16 4.95 16.37
CA PRO A 63 7.87 3.84 17.27
C PRO A 63 6.83 4.22 18.35
N ASP A 64 6.82 5.48 18.77
CA ASP A 64 5.93 6.02 19.81
C ASP A 64 4.59 6.53 19.27
N ALA A 65 4.22 6.17 18.03
CA ALA A 65 2.97 6.60 17.42
C ALA A 65 1.76 6.24 18.32
N VAL A 66 1.01 7.27 18.72
CA VAL A 66 -0.13 7.14 19.64
C VAL A 66 -1.22 6.23 19.08
N LYS A 67 -1.92 5.52 19.95
CA LYS A 67 -3.10 4.74 19.54
C LYS A 67 -4.25 5.70 19.28
N VAL A 68 -4.90 5.55 18.14
CA VAL A 68 -6.10 6.33 17.77
C VAL A 68 -7.18 5.45 17.20
N ASP A 69 -8.42 5.96 17.19
CA ASP A 69 -9.53 5.38 16.46
C ASP A 69 -9.57 5.93 15.02
N LEU A 70 -9.82 5.07 14.04
CA LEU A 70 -10.02 5.47 12.65
C LEU A 70 -11.38 6.11 12.38
N THR A 71 -12.33 6.04 13.32
CA THR A 71 -13.64 6.69 13.22
C THR A 71 -13.56 8.19 13.52
N GLN A 72 -12.51 8.66 14.20
CA GLN A 72 -12.34 10.07 14.50
C GLN A 72 -12.03 10.88 13.23
N LYS A 73 -12.44 12.14 13.23
CA LYS A 73 -12.07 13.07 12.15
C LYS A 73 -10.57 13.35 12.18
N PHE A 74 -9.92 13.29 11.01
CA PHE A 74 -8.51 13.66 10.91
C PHE A 74 -8.31 15.15 11.22
N SER A 75 -7.42 15.44 12.16
CA SER A 75 -7.15 16.80 12.68
C SER A 75 -6.01 17.53 11.95
N ASN A 76 -5.47 16.98 10.86
CA ASN A 76 -4.26 17.46 10.18
C ASN A 76 -3.00 17.53 11.08
N ASP A 77 -3.00 16.84 12.22
CA ASP A 77 -1.84 16.68 13.09
C ASP A 77 -1.01 15.46 12.67
N ARG A 78 0.32 15.63 12.63
CA ARG A 78 1.29 14.57 12.34
C ARG A 78 1.20 13.41 13.33
N VAL A 79 1.04 13.69 14.62
CA VAL A 79 0.95 12.66 15.66
C VAL A 79 -0.31 11.81 15.44
N VAL A 80 -1.43 12.47 15.14
CA VAL A 80 -2.68 11.78 14.79
C VAL A 80 -2.53 10.99 13.49
N ALA A 81 -1.87 11.54 12.46
CA ALA A 81 -1.62 10.84 11.20
C ALA A 81 -0.84 9.54 11.41
N GLN A 82 0.23 9.58 12.21
CA GLN A 82 1.02 8.41 12.58
C GLN A 82 0.16 7.39 13.33
N GLY A 83 -0.64 7.83 14.31
CA GLY A 83 -1.56 6.95 15.01
C GLY A 83 -2.56 6.28 14.08
N MET A 84 -3.12 7.02 13.11
CA MET A 84 -4.07 6.47 12.14
C MET A 84 -3.41 5.44 11.22
N LEU A 85 -2.15 5.65 10.81
CA LEU A 85 -1.39 4.65 10.06
C LEU A 85 -1.19 3.37 10.87
N ARG A 86 -0.83 3.50 12.14
CA ARG A 86 -0.68 2.36 13.07
C ARG A 86 -2.00 1.61 13.26
N ALA A 87 -3.09 2.33 13.47
CA ALA A 87 -4.43 1.76 13.62
C ALA A 87 -4.88 1.04 12.34
N TYR A 88 -4.60 1.62 11.17
CA TYR A 88 -4.93 0.99 9.88
C TYR A 88 -4.14 -0.29 9.63
N LEU A 89 -2.85 -0.31 10.02
CA LEU A 89 -2.01 -1.49 9.96
C LEU A 89 -2.54 -2.62 10.86
N SER A 90 -2.81 -2.29 12.13
CA SER A 90 -3.38 -3.23 13.10
C SER A 90 -4.69 -3.81 12.58
N GLY A 91 -5.63 -2.95 12.18
CA GLY A 91 -6.91 -3.42 11.67
C GLY A 91 -6.79 -4.21 10.35
N THR A 92 -5.69 -4.05 9.60
CA THR A 92 -5.40 -4.85 8.41
C THR A 92 -4.93 -6.25 8.77
N ALA A 93 -4.12 -6.38 9.81
CA ALA A 93 -3.77 -7.69 10.38
C ALA A 93 -5.05 -8.41 10.86
N ASP A 94 -5.87 -7.74 11.67
CA ASP A 94 -7.12 -8.29 12.21
C ASP A 94 -8.08 -8.75 11.10
N TRP A 95 -8.22 -7.94 10.05
CA TRP A 95 -9.05 -8.30 8.89
C TRP A 95 -8.52 -9.56 8.17
N ASN A 96 -7.20 -9.70 8.03
CA ASN A 96 -6.62 -10.90 7.42
C ASN A 96 -6.78 -12.14 8.31
N VAL A 97 -6.67 -12.01 9.63
CA VAL A 97 -6.99 -13.09 10.58
C VAL A 97 -8.45 -13.53 10.38
N GLY A 98 -9.39 -12.59 10.33
CA GLY A 98 -10.80 -12.87 10.04
C GLY A 98 -10.99 -13.60 8.70
N LYS A 99 -10.33 -13.15 7.64
CA LYS A 99 -10.38 -13.80 6.31
C LYS A 99 -9.87 -15.24 6.34
N ILE A 100 -8.80 -15.52 7.10
CA ILE A 100 -8.26 -16.87 7.26
C ILE A 100 -9.25 -17.76 8.02
N LYS A 101 -9.87 -17.23 9.08
CA LYS A 101 -10.89 -17.93 9.87
C LYS A 101 -12.09 -18.33 9.00
N GLU A 102 -12.62 -17.38 8.23
CA GLU A 102 -13.74 -17.64 7.32
C GLU A 102 -13.38 -18.63 6.21
N ARG A 103 -12.16 -18.57 5.67
CA ARG A 103 -11.67 -19.57 4.71
C ARG A 103 -11.67 -20.98 5.32
N LEU A 104 -11.14 -21.15 6.53
CA LEU A 104 -11.05 -22.46 7.19
C LEU A 104 -12.44 -23.05 7.49
N LYS A 105 -13.40 -22.20 7.89
CA LYS A 105 -14.81 -22.61 8.06
C LYS A 105 -15.43 -23.07 6.75
N ARG A 106 -15.27 -22.27 5.69
CA ARG A 106 -15.82 -22.59 4.36
C ARG A 106 -15.22 -23.86 3.75
N GLU A 107 -13.95 -24.14 4.04
CA GLU A 107 -13.28 -25.39 3.65
C GLU A 107 -13.70 -26.60 4.51
N GLY A 108 -14.62 -26.43 5.47
CA GLY A 108 -15.09 -27.50 6.36
C GLY A 108 -14.04 -27.98 7.37
N LYS A 109 -12.91 -27.29 7.51
CA LYS A 109 -11.80 -27.71 8.38
C LYS A 109 -12.09 -27.48 9.86
N VAL A 110 -12.93 -26.51 10.18
CA VAL A 110 -13.31 -26.12 11.54
C VAL A 110 -14.74 -25.55 11.53
N GLN A 111 -15.52 -25.83 12.58
CA GLN A 111 -16.81 -25.15 12.79
C GLN A 111 -16.63 -23.85 13.57
N ASP A 112 -15.80 -23.89 14.62
CA ASP A 112 -15.42 -22.74 15.42
C ASP A 112 -13.95 -22.82 15.88
N PHE A 113 -13.50 -21.76 16.57
CA PHE A 113 -12.14 -21.64 17.11
C PHE A 113 -12.10 -21.75 18.65
N ARG A 114 -13.05 -22.50 19.25
CA ARG A 114 -13.12 -22.67 20.71
C ARG A 114 -12.16 -23.73 21.25
N THR A 115 -11.78 -24.70 20.42
CA THR A 115 -10.89 -25.79 20.85
C THR A 115 -9.42 -25.47 20.58
N LYS A 116 -8.51 -26.05 21.36
CA LYS A 116 -7.07 -25.90 21.16
C LYS A 116 -6.63 -26.37 19.77
N ALA A 117 -7.23 -27.44 19.25
CA ALA A 117 -6.91 -27.98 17.94
C ALA A 117 -7.29 -27.00 16.81
N SER A 118 -8.48 -26.39 16.86
CA SER A 118 -8.89 -25.41 15.85
C SER A 118 -8.11 -24.10 15.96
N GLN A 119 -7.73 -23.68 17.17
CA GLN A 119 -6.83 -22.55 17.39
C GLN A 119 -5.42 -22.80 16.83
N ALA A 120 -4.84 -23.98 17.08
CA ALA A 120 -3.53 -24.34 16.54
C ALA A 120 -3.54 -24.40 15.01
N LEU A 121 -4.62 -24.94 14.41
CA LEU A 121 -4.79 -24.92 12.96
C LEU A 121 -4.87 -23.49 12.42
N ARG A 122 -5.66 -22.60 13.03
CA ARG A 122 -5.69 -21.18 12.66
C ARG A 122 -4.30 -20.57 12.71
N ASP A 123 -3.61 -20.70 13.84
CA ASP A 123 -2.32 -20.06 14.08
C ASP A 123 -1.26 -20.55 13.09
N SER A 124 -1.28 -21.84 12.71
CA SER A 124 -0.41 -22.40 11.66
C SER A 124 -0.61 -21.79 10.27
N LYS A 125 -1.74 -21.11 10.03
CA LYS A 125 -2.08 -20.47 8.74
C LYS A 125 -1.93 -18.96 8.78
N LEU A 126 -1.62 -18.37 9.93
CA LEU A 126 -1.43 -16.94 10.08
C LEU A 126 -0.06 -16.51 9.52
N PRO A 127 0.02 -15.47 8.67
CA PRO A 127 1.30 -14.95 8.19
C PRO A 127 2.14 -14.38 9.33
N LEU A 128 3.46 -14.56 9.30
CA LEU A 128 4.32 -13.96 10.33
C LEU A 128 4.33 -12.43 10.28
N LYS A 129 4.09 -11.84 9.11
CA LYS A 129 4.17 -10.38 8.89
C LYS A 129 3.10 -9.88 7.95
N PHE A 130 2.55 -8.73 8.27
CA PHE A 130 1.81 -7.85 7.37
C PHE A 130 2.60 -6.56 7.16
N ASN A 131 2.46 -5.94 5.99
CA ASN A 131 3.20 -4.75 5.61
C ASN A 131 2.30 -3.75 4.89
N TYR A 132 2.86 -2.61 4.48
CA TYR A 132 2.17 -1.57 3.73
C TYR A 132 1.37 -2.09 2.52
N LEU A 133 1.90 -3.04 1.73
CA LEU A 133 1.17 -3.58 0.57
C LEU A 133 -0.11 -4.32 0.97
N ASN A 134 -0.16 -4.93 2.15
CA ASN A 134 -1.39 -5.52 2.67
C ASN A 134 -2.45 -4.44 2.94
N CYS A 135 -2.04 -3.29 3.49
CA CYS A 135 -2.90 -2.13 3.70
C CYS A 135 -3.48 -1.63 2.36
N ILE A 136 -2.63 -1.52 1.35
CA ILE A 136 -3.02 -1.08 0.00
C ILE A 136 -3.98 -2.07 -0.66
N PHE A 137 -3.74 -3.38 -0.54
CA PHE A 137 -4.64 -4.40 -1.05
C PHE A 137 -6.02 -4.37 -0.36
N ARG A 138 -6.05 -4.22 0.97
CA ARG A 138 -7.29 -4.05 1.72
C ARG A 138 -8.02 -2.78 1.31
N TYR A 139 -7.29 -1.67 1.13
CA TYR A 139 -7.86 -0.41 0.67
C TYR A 139 -8.54 -0.55 -0.69
N ARG A 140 -7.93 -1.24 -1.67
CA ARG A 140 -8.55 -1.51 -2.97
C ARG A 140 -9.92 -2.17 -2.83
N GLY A 141 -10.03 -3.19 -1.98
CA GLY A 141 -11.31 -3.86 -1.74
C GLY A 141 -12.38 -2.89 -1.20
N LYS A 142 -12.01 -2.02 -0.27
CA LYS A 142 -12.90 -1.00 0.29
C LYS A 142 -13.28 0.08 -0.73
N ALA A 143 -12.32 0.57 -1.52
CA ALA A 143 -12.56 1.58 -2.54
C ALA A 143 -13.49 1.06 -3.64
N ASN A 144 -13.24 -0.14 -4.15
CA ASN A 144 -14.09 -0.78 -5.15
C ASN A 144 -15.53 -0.97 -4.65
N TYR A 145 -15.69 -1.43 -3.40
CA TYR A 145 -17.02 -1.59 -2.80
C TYR A 145 -17.74 -0.25 -2.62
N ARG A 146 -17.01 0.79 -2.19
CA ARG A 146 -17.53 2.15 -2.08
C ARG A 146 -18.04 2.64 -3.42
N ASP A 147 -17.20 2.60 -4.45
CA ASP A 147 -17.58 3.09 -5.78
C ASP A 147 -18.79 2.30 -6.31
N THR A 148 -18.86 0.98 -6.08
CA THR A 148 -19.99 0.13 -6.50
C THR A 148 -21.30 0.46 -5.79
N ILE A 149 -21.29 0.89 -4.52
CA ILE A 149 -22.50 1.28 -3.78
C ILE A 149 -22.97 2.69 -4.14
N PHE A 150 -22.03 3.62 -4.32
CA PHE A 150 -22.36 5.03 -4.57
C PHE A 150 -22.63 5.33 -6.05
N LEU A 151 -22.21 4.48 -6.99
CA LEU A 151 -22.55 4.60 -8.42
C LEU A 151 -24.06 4.46 -8.73
N PRO A 152 -24.81 3.49 -8.16
CA PRO A 152 -26.24 3.32 -8.44
C PRO A 152 -27.18 4.18 -7.57
N TYR A 153 -26.71 4.75 -6.45
CA TYR A 153 -27.56 5.56 -5.57
C TYR A 153 -27.53 7.05 -5.96
N GLY A 154 -28.73 7.57 -6.23
CA GLY A 154 -28.99 8.84 -6.91
C GLY A 154 -28.56 10.14 -6.22
N LYS A 155 -28.73 11.21 -7.02
CA LYS A 155 -28.24 12.60 -6.94
C LYS A 155 -26.77 12.75 -7.33
N LYS A 156 -26.57 13.54 -8.39
CA LYS A 156 -25.32 14.04 -9.00
C LYS A 156 -24.37 14.77 -8.03
N HIS A 157 -24.16 14.33 -6.79
CA HIS A 157 -23.29 15.04 -5.86
C HIS A 157 -22.60 14.07 -4.88
N SER A 158 -21.64 13.30 -5.38
CA SER A 158 -20.53 12.81 -4.57
C SER A 158 -19.25 13.46 -5.12
N TRP A 159 -19.12 14.78 -4.95
CA TRP A 159 -17.85 15.44 -5.21
C TRP A 159 -16.80 14.71 -4.37
N LEU A 160 -15.94 13.94 -5.01
CA LEU A 160 -14.77 13.34 -4.39
C LEU A 160 -14.06 14.49 -3.65
N ASN A 161 -13.98 14.39 -2.33
CA ASN A 161 -13.40 15.44 -1.50
C ASN A 161 -12.05 15.88 -2.11
N PRO A 162 -11.88 17.16 -2.51
CA PRO A 162 -10.65 17.60 -3.16
C PRO A 162 -9.40 17.31 -2.33
N GLY A 163 -9.48 17.40 -1.01
CA GLY A 163 -8.39 17.04 -0.10
C GLY A 163 -8.09 15.54 -0.09
N TYR A 164 -9.09 14.69 -0.28
CA TYR A 164 -8.88 13.25 -0.46
C TYR A 164 -8.18 12.96 -1.78
N LEU A 165 -8.63 13.56 -2.90
CA LEU A 165 -7.98 13.40 -4.20
C LEU A 165 -6.54 13.91 -4.18
N HIS A 166 -6.31 15.06 -3.55
CA HIS A 166 -4.97 15.61 -3.36
C HIS A 166 -4.08 14.68 -2.51
N GLY A 167 -4.61 14.10 -1.43
CA GLY A 167 -3.87 13.10 -0.64
C GLY A 167 -3.49 11.85 -1.46
N LEU A 168 -4.40 11.35 -2.30
CA LEU A 168 -4.11 10.24 -3.21
C LEU A 168 -3.04 10.61 -4.24
N TYR A 169 -3.08 11.85 -4.76
CA TYR A 169 -2.06 12.40 -5.66
C TYR A 169 -0.70 12.43 -4.97
N VAL A 170 -0.58 13.09 -3.81
CA VAL A 170 0.69 13.22 -3.06
C VAL A 170 1.31 11.85 -2.78
N MET A 171 0.51 10.88 -2.35
CA MET A 171 1.01 9.54 -2.06
C MET A 171 1.41 8.75 -3.32
N SER A 172 0.73 8.97 -4.45
CA SER A 172 1.11 8.36 -5.73
C SER A 172 2.42 8.94 -6.26
N SER A 173 2.57 10.27 -6.17
CA SER A 173 3.81 10.99 -6.51
C SER A 173 4.97 10.51 -5.64
N PHE A 174 4.77 10.42 -4.32
CA PHE A 174 5.78 9.90 -3.40
C PHE A 174 6.20 8.46 -3.75
N ALA A 175 5.23 7.59 -4.08
CA ALA A 175 5.52 6.22 -4.48
C ALA A 175 6.37 6.15 -5.75
N PHE A 176 6.03 6.96 -6.75
CA PHE A 176 6.76 7.07 -8.00
C PHE A 176 8.21 7.54 -7.77
N ILE A 177 8.40 8.60 -6.99
CA ILE A 177 9.74 9.12 -6.63
C ILE A 177 10.58 8.04 -5.95
N CYS A 178 10.01 7.29 -5.00
CA CYS A 178 10.71 6.19 -4.35
C CYS A 178 11.14 5.11 -5.35
N GLY A 179 10.28 4.78 -6.32
CA GLY A 179 10.58 3.83 -7.39
C GLY A 179 11.73 4.31 -8.28
N VAL A 180 11.69 5.57 -8.72
CA VAL A 180 12.73 6.20 -9.54
C VAL A 180 14.06 6.26 -8.79
N ALA A 181 14.06 6.72 -7.54
CA ALA A 181 15.27 6.81 -6.73
C ALA A 181 15.90 5.43 -6.48
N PHE A 182 15.08 4.39 -6.31
CA PHE A 182 15.59 3.03 -6.17
C PHE A 182 16.16 2.48 -7.49
N ALA A 183 15.46 2.72 -8.61
CA ALA A 183 15.96 2.36 -9.93
C ALA A 183 17.29 3.05 -10.22
N GLU A 184 17.41 4.35 -9.94
CA GLU A 184 18.65 5.11 -10.12
C GLU A 184 19.82 4.48 -9.37
N LYS A 185 19.63 4.10 -8.10
CA LYS A 185 20.67 3.42 -7.30
C LYS A 185 21.10 2.09 -7.89
N ARG A 186 20.26 1.43 -8.69
CA ARG A 186 20.51 0.09 -9.24
C ARG A 186 21.08 0.14 -10.66
N ILE A 187 20.46 0.90 -11.55
CA ILE A 187 20.78 0.91 -12.99
C ILE A 187 21.49 2.21 -13.44
N GLY A 188 21.65 3.17 -12.53
CA GLY A 188 22.31 4.45 -12.77
C GLY A 188 21.38 5.54 -13.34
N LYS A 189 21.69 6.79 -12.98
CA LYS A 189 20.91 8.00 -13.36
C LYS A 189 20.68 8.12 -14.87
N LYS A 190 21.70 7.86 -15.70
CA LYS A 190 21.61 7.99 -17.17
C LYS A 190 20.49 7.12 -17.76
N ARG A 191 20.36 5.87 -17.30
CA ARG A 191 19.33 4.95 -17.80
C ARG A 191 17.93 5.36 -17.35
N VAL A 192 17.83 5.84 -16.11
CA VAL A 192 16.58 6.35 -15.54
C VAL A 192 16.11 7.60 -16.27
N VAL A 193 17.01 8.55 -16.56
CA VAL A 193 16.70 9.74 -17.37
C VAL A 193 16.22 9.35 -18.76
N ALA A 194 16.92 8.45 -19.46
CA ALA A 194 16.50 8.01 -20.78
C ALA A 194 15.10 7.35 -20.78
N PHE A 195 14.80 6.53 -19.77
CA PHE A 195 13.47 5.94 -19.60
C PHE A 195 12.39 7.00 -19.34
N ILE A 196 12.70 7.98 -18.52
CA ILE A 196 11.82 9.09 -18.19
C ILE A 196 11.52 9.95 -19.44
N GLU A 197 12.54 10.26 -20.24
CA GLU A 197 12.41 10.99 -21.49
C GLU A 197 11.59 10.20 -22.52
N ASP A 198 11.76 8.88 -22.57
CA ASP A 198 10.96 7.98 -23.40
C ASP A 198 9.47 8.02 -23.02
N ILE A 199 9.13 7.95 -21.72
CA ILE A 199 7.75 8.14 -21.27
C ILE A 199 7.24 9.52 -21.71
N ALA A 200 8.04 10.57 -21.54
CA ALA A 200 7.64 11.93 -21.93
C ALA A 200 7.35 12.05 -23.42
N GLY A 201 8.17 11.44 -24.27
CA GLY A 201 8.01 11.47 -25.73
C GLY A 201 6.90 10.54 -26.25
N ASN A 202 6.67 9.40 -25.60
CA ASN A 202 5.92 8.28 -26.18
C ASN A 202 4.68 7.81 -25.39
N LEU A 203 4.32 8.48 -24.29
CA LEU A 203 3.11 8.11 -23.53
C LEU A 203 1.84 8.28 -24.37
N ARG A 204 1.21 7.16 -24.72
CA ARG A 204 -0.09 7.15 -25.42
C ARG A 204 -1.19 7.75 -24.54
N GLY A 205 -2.02 8.60 -25.12
CA GLY A 205 -3.11 9.27 -24.41
C GLY A 205 -2.68 10.49 -23.59
N ARG A 206 -1.42 10.94 -23.75
CA ARG A 206 -0.90 12.16 -23.12
C ARG A 206 -1.77 13.38 -23.41
N ASP A 207 -2.17 13.57 -24.66
CA ASP A 207 -2.99 14.73 -25.09
C ASP A 207 -4.39 14.74 -24.46
N SER A 208 -4.87 13.58 -24.01
CA SER A 208 -6.16 13.42 -23.33
C SER A 208 -6.05 13.39 -21.81
N ALA A 209 -4.83 13.37 -21.26
CA ALA A 209 -4.59 13.26 -19.83
C ALA A 209 -4.74 14.62 -19.14
N MET A 210 -5.35 14.63 -17.96
CA MET A 210 -5.39 15.83 -17.13
C MET A 210 -4.03 16.08 -16.46
N GLY A 211 -3.71 17.33 -16.13
CA GLY A 211 -2.41 17.67 -15.51
C GLY A 211 -2.06 16.85 -14.25
N LEU A 212 -3.05 16.49 -13.42
CA LEU A 212 -2.84 15.62 -12.25
C LEU A 212 -2.47 14.17 -12.60
N GLU A 213 -2.83 13.70 -13.80
CA GLU A 213 -2.49 12.37 -14.32
C GLU A 213 -1.07 12.36 -14.90
N LEU A 214 -0.57 13.53 -15.27
CA LEU A 214 0.80 13.79 -15.74
C LEU A 214 1.73 14.27 -14.61
N PHE A 215 1.41 13.96 -13.35
CA PHE A 215 2.19 14.36 -12.17
C PHE A 215 3.69 14.03 -12.26
N TRP A 216 4.03 12.99 -13.03
CA TRP A 216 5.40 12.57 -13.24
C TRP A 216 6.16 13.58 -14.10
N GLU A 217 5.54 14.38 -14.96
CA GLU A 217 6.22 15.38 -15.80
C GLU A 217 6.90 16.47 -14.99
N ASP A 218 6.23 16.98 -13.94
CA ASP A 218 6.81 17.98 -13.03
C ASP A 218 7.99 17.39 -12.24
N LEU A 219 7.84 16.14 -11.80
CA LEU A 219 8.88 15.42 -11.07
C LEU A 219 10.09 15.16 -11.95
N VAL A 220 9.84 14.75 -13.19
CA VAL A 220 10.83 14.49 -14.23
C VAL A 220 11.58 15.76 -14.60
N SER A 221 10.86 16.86 -14.83
CA SER A 221 11.47 18.14 -15.19
C SER A 221 12.43 18.63 -14.11
N ASN A 222 12.04 18.50 -12.84
CA ASN A 222 12.89 18.86 -11.71
C ASN A 222 14.05 17.88 -11.49
N TYR A 223 13.82 16.59 -11.73
CA TYR A 223 14.84 15.54 -11.62
C TYR A 223 15.92 15.68 -12.71
N ILE A 224 15.53 16.00 -13.95
CA ILE A 224 16.47 16.24 -15.06
C ILE A 224 17.27 17.53 -14.81
N ARG A 225 16.61 18.62 -14.38
CA ARG A 225 17.26 19.92 -14.14
C ARG A 225 18.24 19.95 -12.97
N SER A 226 18.18 18.99 -12.05
CA SER A 226 19.13 18.86 -10.94
C SER A 226 20.36 18.01 -11.29
N SER A 227 20.58 17.75 -12.58
CA SER A 227 21.75 17.07 -13.17
C SER A 227 22.77 18.06 -13.70
#